data_AF-A0A0U1KIX7-F1
#
_entry.id   AF-A0A0U1KIX7-F1
#
_cell.length_a   1.000
_cell.length_b   1.000
_cell.length_c   1.000
_cell.angle_alpha   90.00
_cell.angle_beta   90.00
_cell.angle_gamma   90.00
#
_symmetry.space_group_name_H-M   'P 1'
#
loop_
_entity.id
_entity.type
_entity.pdbx_description
1 polymer ?
#
loop_
_entity_poly.entity_id
_entity_poly.type
_entity_poly.pdbx_seq_one_letter_code
_entity_poly.pdbx_strand_id
1 'polypeptide(L)'
;MAKKKKSKIQVAQEEVQKIKERIDVNTKEYKHLWDRHVKALDKGDVLEAKQLEHRYYYLQSTVADQLDRERVEALNVLEGLLGYKARLEHKLPRERRSLERKKGELESVKEEADRMIQHQRQLIVNAEQVVEDTERQLDELGEG
;
A
#
# COMPACT_ATOMS: atom_id res chain seq x y z
N MET A 1 -9.23 12.41 -19.36
CA MET A 1 -8.05 11.66 -18.86
C MET A 1 -7.95 11.84 -17.35
N ALA A 2 -8.20 10.80 -16.56
CA ALA A 2 -8.11 10.88 -15.09
C ALA A 2 -6.64 10.82 -14.65
N LYS A 3 -6.13 11.88 -14.00
CA LYS A 3 -4.80 11.86 -13.37
C LYS A 3 -4.81 10.78 -12.28
N LYS A 4 -4.02 9.72 -12.43
CA LYS A 4 -3.79 8.73 -11.37
C LYS A 4 -3.29 9.47 -10.13
N LYS A 5 -4.04 9.38 -9.01
CA LYS A 5 -3.58 9.91 -7.72
C LYS A 5 -2.28 9.21 -7.34
N LYS A 6 -1.23 10.00 -7.06
CA LYS A 6 0.06 9.48 -6.61
C LYS A 6 -0.13 8.69 -5.31
N SER A 7 0.60 7.59 -5.15
CA SER A 7 0.57 6.83 -3.90
C SER A 7 1.21 7.65 -2.77
N LYS A 8 0.83 7.38 -1.51
CA LYS A 8 1.45 8.05 -0.35
C LYS A 8 2.97 7.87 -0.31
N ILE A 9 3.45 6.73 -0.81
CA ILE A 9 4.89 6.42 -0.90
C ILE A 9 5.58 7.32 -1.93
N GLN A 10 4.97 7.52 -3.10
CA GLN A 10 5.52 8.39 -4.14
C GLN A 10 5.59 9.85 -3.67
N VAL A 11 4.58 10.33 -2.94
CA VAL A 11 4.59 11.68 -2.36
C VAL A 11 5.76 11.83 -1.37
N ALA A 12 5.93 10.87 -0.46
CA ALA A 12 7.03 10.90 0.50
C ALA A 12 8.42 10.84 -0.17
N GLN A 13 8.58 10.06 -1.24
CA GLN A 13 9.83 10.00 -2.00
C GLN A 13 10.16 11.33 -2.68
N GLU A 14 9.17 12.00 -3.27
CA GLU A 14 9.34 13.33 -3.87
C GLU A 14 9.70 14.39 -2.83
N GLU A 15 9.11 14.33 -1.63
CA GLU A 15 9.44 15.23 -0.52
C GLU A 15 10.88 15.04 -0.06
N VAL A 16 11.33 13.79 0.16
CA VAL A 16 12.71 13.48 0.52
C VAL A 16 13.69 14.01 -0.53
N GLN A 17 13.36 13.87 -1.82
CA GLN A 17 14.22 14.37 -2.89
C GLN A 17 14.36 15.89 -2.86
N LYS A 18 13.26 16.63 -2.64
CA LYS A 18 13.29 18.09 -2.47
C LYS A 18 14.12 18.53 -1.27
N ILE A 19 14.05 17.80 -0.15
CA ILE A 19 14.84 18.09 1.04
C ILE A 19 16.34 17.93 0.73
N LYS A 20 16.73 16.85 0.04
CA LYS A 20 18.12 16.64 -0.38
C LYS A 20 18.64 17.77 -1.26
N GLU A 21 17.85 18.18 -2.25
CA GLU A 21 18.20 19.28 -3.14
C GLU A 21 18.40 20.60 -2.37
N ARG A 22 17.54 20.88 -1.38
CA ARG A 22 17.71 22.06 -0.51
C ARG A 22 18.98 22.00 0.34
N ILE A 23 19.31 20.84 0.91
CA ILE A 23 20.54 20.64 1.69
C ILE A 23 21.78 20.90 0.82
N ASP A 24 21.77 20.40 -0.42
CA ASP A 24 22.88 20.61 -1.36
C ASP A 24 23.05 22.10 -1.73
N VAL A 25 21.96 22.82 -1.93
CA VAL A 25 21.98 24.27 -2.18
C VAL A 25 22.55 25.02 -0.98
N ASN A 26 22.05 24.74 0.23
CA ASN A 26 22.52 25.40 1.45
C ASN A 26 24.02 25.15 1.67
N THR A 27 24.48 23.91 1.46
CA THR A 27 25.90 23.55 1.59
C THR A 27 26.80 24.34 0.64
N LYS A 28 26.36 24.53 -0.61
CA LYS A 28 27.09 25.36 -1.60
C LYS A 28 27.12 26.82 -1.18
N GLU A 29 26.03 27.34 -0.64
CA GLU A 29 25.93 28.74 -0.19
C GLU A 29 26.84 29.01 1.02
N TYR A 30 26.86 28.09 2.00
CA TYR A 30 27.78 28.16 3.14
C TYR A 30 29.23 28.18 2.73
N LYS A 31 29.61 27.27 1.83
CA LYS A 31 30.97 27.21 1.30
C LYS A 31 31.32 28.52 0.61
N HIS A 32 30.42 29.07 -0.21
CA HIS A 32 30.66 30.32 -0.91
C HIS A 32 30.81 31.52 0.04
N LEU A 33 29.98 31.62 1.08
CA LEU A 33 30.09 32.65 2.12
C LEU A 33 31.44 32.56 2.85
N TRP A 34 31.88 31.35 3.20
CA TRP A 34 33.15 31.14 3.87
C TRP A 34 34.35 31.46 2.97
N ASP A 35 34.31 31.05 1.69
CA ASP A 35 35.35 31.38 0.72
C ASP A 35 35.50 32.90 0.53
N ARG A 36 34.37 33.64 0.55
CA ARG A 36 34.39 35.10 0.52
C ARG A 36 34.97 35.70 1.80
N HIS A 37 34.63 35.14 2.96
CA HIS A 37 35.15 35.56 4.25
C HIS A 37 36.68 35.46 4.29
N VAL A 38 37.25 34.32 3.86
CA VAL A 38 38.70 34.13 3.77
C VAL A 38 39.35 35.16 2.83
N LYS A 39 38.75 35.40 1.65
CA LYS A 39 39.27 36.42 0.71
C LYS A 39 39.21 37.84 1.27
N ALA A 40 38.24 38.17 2.11
CA ALA A 40 38.17 39.47 2.77
C ALA A 40 39.29 39.62 3.82
N LEU A 41 39.54 38.56 4.60
CA LEU A 41 40.67 38.50 5.53
C LEU A 41 42.02 38.65 4.82
N ASP A 42 42.23 37.95 3.70
CA ASP A 42 43.47 38.02 2.91
C ASP A 42 43.75 39.44 2.38
N LYS A 43 42.69 40.22 2.14
CA LYS A 43 42.77 41.62 1.70
C LYS A 43 42.89 42.63 2.84
N GLY A 44 42.78 42.18 4.09
CA GLY A 44 42.74 43.04 5.27
C GLY A 44 41.40 43.76 5.49
N ASP A 45 40.33 43.39 4.78
CA ASP A 45 38.99 43.94 5.00
C ASP A 45 38.28 43.20 6.14
N VAL A 46 38.63 43.63 7.36
CA VAL A 46 38.10 43.05 8.61
C VAL A 46 36.59 43.26 8.75
N LEU A 47 36.05 44.37 8.24
CA LEU A 47 34.62 44.67 8.33
C LEU A 47 33.81 43.74 7.43
N GLU A 48 34.20 43.58 6.16
CA GLU A 48 33.54 42.63 5.26
C GLU A 48 33.65 41.20 5.80
N ALA A 49 34.82 40.80 6.31
CA ALA A 49 35.03 39.49 6.90
C ALA A 49 34.05 39.23 8.06
N LYS A 50 33.89 40.17 9.00
CA LYS A 50 32.97 40.03 10.14
C LYS A 50 31.50 39.97 9.74
N GLN A 51 31.10 40.75 8.72
CA GLN A 51 29.74 40.70 8.19
C GLN A 51 29.43 39.34 7.54
N LEU A 52 30.38 38.79 6.78
CA LEU A 52 30.25 37.48 6.15
C LEU A 52 30.21 36.34 7.19
N GLU A 53 31.05 36.41 8.22
CA GLU A 53 31.05 35.47 9.34
C GLU A 53 29.71 35.44 10.08
N HIS A 54 29.17 36.62 10.42
CA HIS A 54 27.85 36.73 11.03
C HIS A 54 26.76 36.12 10.13
N ARG A 55 26.79 36.43 8.82
CA ARG A 55 25.80 35.92 7.87
C ARG A 55 25.88 34.40 7.71
N TYR A 56 27.09 33.83 7.74
CA TYR A 56 27.32 32.39 7.73
C TYR A 56 26.63 31.72 8.94
N TYR A 57 26.93 32.18 10.17
CA TYR A 57 26.37 31.57 11.37
C TYR A 57 24.86 31.78 11.49
N TYR A 58 24.34 32.94 11.09
CA TYR A 58 22.90 33.20 11.07
C TYR A 58 22.17 32.23 10.14
N LEU A 59 22.68 32.04 8.92
CA LEU A 59 22.08 31.13 7.95
C LEU A 59 22.23 29.67 8.40
N GLN A 60 23.34 29.30 9.03
CA GLN A 60 23.55 27.97 9.59
C GLN A 60 22.52 27.65 10.68
N SER A 61 22.29 28.56 11.62
CA SER A 61 21.29 28.39 12.69
C SER A 61 19.88 28.26 12.11
N THR A 62 19.53 29.14 11.17
CA THR A 62 18.19 29.15 10.57
C THR A 62 17.87 27.84 9.84
N VAL A 63 18.85 27.29 9.10
CA VAL A 63 18.67 26.01 8.40
C VAL A 63 18.67 24.84 9.37
N ALA A 64 19.47 24.87 10.45
CA ALA A 64 19.42 23.84 11.47
C ALA A 64 18.01 23.75 12.09
N ASP A 65 17.41 24.89 12.44
CA ASP A 65 16.04 24.95 12.97
C ASP A 65 14.99 24.44 11.95
N GLN A 66 15.16 24.78 10.67
CA GLN A 66 14.27 24.28 9.61
C GLN A 66 14.39 22.77 9.44
N LEU A 67 15.61 22.23 9.40
CA LEU A 67 15.85 20.80 9.27
C LEU A 67 15.33 20.02 10.48
N ASP A 68 15.42 20.57 11.69
CA ASP A 68 14.87 19.90 12.87
C ASP A 68 13.34 19.87 12.84
N ARG A 69 12.68 20.96 12.42
CA ARG A 69 11.21 20.96 12.19
C ARG A 69 10.79 19.92 11.17
N GLU A 70 11.46 19.88 10.02
CA GLU A 70 11.17 18.90 8.95
C GLU A 70 11.42 17.46 9.43
N ARG A 71 12.47 17.24 10.24
CA ARG A 71 12.75 15.95 10.88
C ARG A 71 11.62 15.54 11.82
N VAL A 72 11.12 16.43 12.67
CA VAL A 72 10.00 16.13 13.59
C VAL A 72 8.73 15.81 12.81
N GLU A 73 8.40 16.58 11.77
CA GLU A 73 7.26 16.31 10.91
C GLU A 73 7.37 14.94 10.23
N ALA A 74 8.54 14.60 9.68
CA ALA A 74 8.79 13.30 9.07
C ALA A 74 8.66 12.14 10.08
N LEU A 75 9.13 12.32 11.31
CA LEU A 75 8.99 11.33 12.38
C LEU A 75 7.51 11.10 12.76
N ASN A 76 6.71 12.16 12.85
CA ASN A 76 5.27 12.05 13.12
C ASN A 76 4.53 11.29 12.01
N VAL A 77 4.89 11.55 10.74
CA VAL A 77 4.33 10.80 9.60
C VAL A 77 4.74 9.34 9.66
N LEU A 78 6.01 9.05 9.97
CA LEU A 78 6.52 7.68 10.12
C LEU A 78 5.76 6.92 11.21
N GLU A 79 5.57 7.53 12.37
CA GLU A 79 4.83 6.94 13.49
C GLU A 79 3.38 6.63 13.09
N GLY A 80 2.71 7.55 12.41
CA GLY A 80 1.36 7.34 11.89
C GLY A 80 1.28 6.17 10.89
N LEU A 81 2.27 6.02 10.01
CA LEU A 81 2.38 4.91 9.07
C LEU A 81 2.63 3.57 9.77
N LEU A 82 3.52 3.55 10.76
CA LEU A 82 3.79 2.36 11.59
C LEU A 82 2.53 1.92 12.35
N GLY A 83 1.79 2.87 12.93
CA GLY A 83 0.51 2.59 13.57
C GLY A 83 -0.54 2.05 12.60
N TYR A 84 -0.59 2.56 11.37
CA TYR A 84 -1.47 2.04 10.32
C TYR A 84 -1.08 0.62 9.90
N LYS A 85 0.21 0.34 9.72
CA LYS A 85 0.74 -0.99 9.44
C LYS A 85 0.33 -1.99 10.52
N ALA A 86 0.55 -1.66 11.81
CA ALA A 86 0.18 -2.52 12.92
C ALA A 86 -1.32 -2.86 12.92
N ARG A 87 -2.19 -1.86 12.65
CA ARG A 87 -3.63 -2.10 12.52
C ARG A 87 -3.98 -3.07 11.38
N LEU A 88 -3.30 -2.95 10.24
CA LEU A 88 -3.49 -3.88 9.12
C LEU A 88 -3.01 -5.29 9.45
N GLU A 89 -1.85 -5.42 10.10
CA GLU A 89 -1.30 -6.70 10.55
C GLU A 89 -2.24 -7.44 11.53
N HIS A 90 -3.01 -6.71 12.34
CA HIS A 90 -4.05 -7.31 13.19
C HIS A 90 -5.35 -7.64 12.44
N LYS A 91 -5.75 -6.85 11.44
CA LYS A 91 -7.01 -7.04 10.71
C LYS A 91 -6.94 -8.14 9.66
N LEU A 92 -5.87 -8.16 8.86
CA LEU A 92 -5.72 -9.08 7.72
C LEU A 92 -5.85 -10.56 8.11
N PRO A 93 -5.26 -11.05 9.23
CA PRO A 93 -5.42 -12.44 9.63
C PRO A 93 -6.87 -12.80 10.00
N ARG A 94 -7.63 -11.85 10.58
CA ARG A 94 -9.04 -12.07 10.92
C ARG A 94 -9.89 -12.17 9.66
N GLU A 95 -9.68 -11.26 8.71
CA GLU A 95 -10.36 -11.29 7.42
C GLU A 95 -10.03 -12.56 6.64
N ARG A 96 -8.75 -12.95 6.59
CA ARG A 96 -8.31 -14.19 5.95
C ARG A 96 -9.01 -15.42 6.53
N ARG A 97 -9.03 -15.56 7.86
CA ARG A 97 -9.73 -16.68 8.53
C ARG A 97 -11.23 -16.68 8.24
N SER A 98 -11.86 -15.50 8.23
CA SER A 98 -13.28 -15.41 7.88
C SER A 98 -13.54 -15.86 6.43
N LEU A 99 -12.63 -15.55 5.52
CA LEU A 99 -12.75 -15.90 4.11
C LEU A 99 -12.53 -17.40 3.89
N GLU A 100 -11.55 -17.99 4.59
CA GLU A 100 -11.34 -19.45 4.62
C GLU A 100 -12.56 -20.20 5.14
N ARG A 101 -13.22 -19.72 6.21
CA ARG A 101 -14.48 -20.34 6.70
C ARG A 101 -15.60 -20.28 5.67
N LYS A 102 -15.85 -19.10 5.10
CA LYS A 102 -16.88 -18.92 4.07
C LYS A 102 -16.62 -19.80 2.85
N LYS A 103 -15.35 -20.00 2.49
CA LYS A 103 -14.96 -20.92 1.41
C LYS A 103 -15.32 -22.37 1.76
N GLY A 104 -15.03 -22.83 2.98
CA GLY A 104 -15.40 -24.17 3.44
C GLY A 104 -16.91 -24.39 3.52
N GLU A 105 -17.66 -23.40 4.00
CA GLU A 105 -19.14 -23.43 4.00
C GLU A 105 -19.69 -23.57 2.57
N LEU A 106 -19.14 -22.81 1.62
CA LEU A 106 -19.54 -22.88 0.22
C LEU A 106 -19.20 -24.25 -0.41
N GLU A 107 -18.04 -24.82 -0.10
CA GLU A 107 -17.65 -26.16 -0.56
C GLU A 107 -18.60 -27.23 -0.01
N SER A 108 -18.98 -27.16 1.28
CA SER A 108 -19.96 -28.08 1.88
C SER A 108 -21.33 -27.99 1.20
N VAL A 109 -21.82 -26.77 0.95
CA VAL A 109 -23.11 -26.56 0.26
C VAL A 109 -23.05 -27.11 -1.16
N LYS A 110 -21.93 -26.93 -1.85
CA LYS A 110 -21.72 -27.47 -3.20
C LYS A 110 -21.76 -29.00 -3.20
N GLU A 111 -21.06 -29.66 -2.27
CA GLU A 111 -21.08 -31.12 -2.16
C GLU A 111 -22.47 -31.66 -1.87
N GLU A 112 -23.25 -30.99 -1.01
CA GLU A 112 -24.62 -31.38 -0.72
C GLU A 112 -25.53 -31.22 -1.94
N ALA A 113 -25.41 -30.12 -2.68
CA ALA A 113 -26.13 -29.91 -3.93
C ALA A 113 -25.76 -30.97 -4.98
N ASP A 114 -24.47 -31.31 -5.12
CA ASP A 114 -24.00 -32.34 -6.03
C ASP A 114 -24.57 -33.72 -5.65
N ARG A 115 -24.62 -34.06 -4.35
CA ARG A 115 -25.26 -35.30 -3.85
C ARG A 115 -26.75 -35.34 -4.18
N MET A 116 -27.46 -34.24 -3.98
CA MET A 116 -28.89 -34.14 -4.31
C MET A 116 -29.14 -34.30 -5.81
N ILE A 117 -28.32 -33.66 -6.65
CA ILE A 117 -28.40 -33.79 -8.11
C ILE A 117 -28.15 -35.23 -8.55
N GLN A 118 -27.12 -35.89 -7.99
CA GLN A 118 -26.84 -37.29 -8.28
C GLN A 118 -27.99 -38.21 -7.88
N HIS A 119 -28.58 -37.99 -6.70
CA HIS A 119 -29.73 -38.75 -6.24
C HIS A 119 -30.95 -38.55 -7.16
N GLN A 120 -31.26 -37.30 -7.54
CA GLN A 120 -32.35 -37.00 -8.47
C GLN A 120 -32.14 -37.65 -9.85
N ARG A 121 -30.91 -37.63 -10.37
CA ARG A 121 -30.58 -38.32 -11.63
C ARG A 121 -30.85 -39.82 -11.54
N GLN A 122 -30.50 -40.46 -10.42
CA GLN A 122 -30.78 -41.89 -10.23
C GLN A 122 -32.29 -42.17 -10.16
N LEU A 123 -33.06 -41.31 -9.49
CA LEU A 123 -34.52 -41.45 -9.44
C LEU A 123 -35.16 -41.33 -10.83
N ILE A 124 -34.66 -40.41 -11.67
CA ILE A 124 -35.11 -40.27 -13.07
C ILE A 124 -34.82 -41.54 -13.86
N VAL A 125 -33.59 -42.07 -13.81
CA VAL A 125 -33.22 -43.32 -14.49
C VAL A 125 -34.10 -44.49 -14.04
N ASN A 126 -34.36 -44.61 -12.73
CA ASN A 126 -35.23 -45.66 -12.21
C ASN A 126 -36.68 -45.50 -12.70
N ALA A 127 -37.20 -44.27 -12.79
CA ALA A 127 -38.54 -43.99 -13.28
C ALA A 127 -38.66 -44.28 -14.79
N GLU A 128 -37.65 -43.91 -15.58
CA GLU A 128 -37.56 -44.23 -17.01
C GLU A 128 -37.61 -45.74 -17.24
N GLN A 129 -36.86 -46.53 -16.43
CA GLN A 129 -36.92 -48.00 -16.52
C GLN A 129 -38.31 -48.56 -16.22
N VAL A 130 -38.98 -48.05 -15.17
CA VAL A 130 -40.34 -48.50 -14.82
C VAL A 130 -41.32 -48.19 -15.95
N VAL A 131 -41.22 -47.01 -16.57
CA VAL A 131 -42.05 -46.65 -17.73
C VAL A 131 -41.79 -47.62 -18.88
N GLU A 132 -40.53 -47.87 -19.22
CA GLU A 132 -40.14 -48.76 -20.32
C GLU A 132 -40.61 -50.22 -20.10
N ASP A 133 -40.50 -50.72 -18.86
CA ASP A 133 -40.99 -52.06 -18.49
C ASP A 133 -42.52 -52.14 -18.56
N THR A 134 -43.23 -51.08 -18.17
CA THR A 134 -44.69 -51.00 -18.24
C THR A 134 -45.18 -50.92 -19.68
N GLU A 135 -44.48 -50.17 -20.54
CA GLU A 135 -44.76 -50.10 -21.97
C GLU A 135 -44.62 -51.48 -22.63
N ARG A 136 -43.52 -52.22 -22.35
CA ARG A 136 -43.35 -53.59 -22.85
C ARG A 136 -44.47 -54.54 -22.42
N GLN A 137 -44.89 -54.47 -21.15
CA GLN A 137 -45.99 -55.30 -20.65
C GLN A 137 -47.32 -55.00 -21.34
N LEU A 138 -47.58 -53.73 -21.69
CA LEU A 138 -48.79 -53.35 -22.41
C LEU A 138 -48.77 -53.85 -23.85
N ASP A 139 -47.62 -53.81 -24.53
CA ASP A 139 -47.46 -54.36 -25.87
C ASP A 139 -47.70 -55.88 -25.88
N GLU A 140 -47.14 -56.61 -24.91
CA GLU A 140 -47.34 -58.06 -24.75
C GLU A 140 -48.81 -58.45 -24.47
N LEU A 141 -49.57 -57.58 -23.81
CA LEU A 141 -51.00 -57.79 -23.55
C LEU A 141 -51.91 -57.36 -24.71
N GLY A 142 -51.41 -56.50 -25.61
CA GLY A 142 -52.14 -56.01 -26.79
C GLY A 142 -52.03 -56.89 -28.03
N GLU A 143 -51.04 -57.79 -28.09
CA GLU A 143 -50.83 -58.75 -29.18
C GLU A 143 -51.48 -60.13 -28.96
N GLY A 144 -52.29 -60.31 -27.91
CA GLY A 144 -53.08 -61.53 -27.63
C GLY A 144 -54.57 -61.37 -27.91
#